data_AF-A0A059ZVX4-F1
#
_entry.id   AF-A0A059ZVX4-F1
#
_cell.length_a   1.000
_cell.length_b   1.000
_cell.length_c   1.000
_cell.angle_alpha   90.00
_cell.angle_beta   90.00
_cell.angle_gamma   90.00
#
_symmetry.space_group_name_H-M   'P 1'
#
loop_
_entity.id
_entity.type
_entity.pdbx_description
1 polymer ?
#
loop_
_entity_poly.entity_id
_entity_poly.type
_entity_poly.pdbx_seq_one_letter_code
_entity_poly.pdbx_strand_id
1 'polypeptide(L)'
;MNLFPQAQDHLLRAERKLQRKGPYLHSVALTVLVMAAYFLGYGLDDVVPTHVTAAVIGALWSAVTVLAVFKDEWTETWHGFWSTLASGLLGGVVAILYLLYLPQKMLALAVVMVVALLSSQLLGFQDRGRQVVSTVLLIVIFSHLNRSPPWLNVGMRLAEVLIGSMVGLLGGWLLRNAGVLEEE
;
A
#
# COMPACT_ATOMS: atom_id res chain seq x y z
N MET A 1 9.91 -46.53 31.63
CA MET A 1 10.42 -45.95 30.36
C MET A 1 9.64 -44.68 30.08
N ASN A 2 10.25 -43.51 30.29
CA ASN A 2 9.60 -42.21 30.11
C ASN A 2 9.54 -41.87 28.61
N LEU A 3 8.34 -41.87 28.02
CA LEU A 3 8.07 -41.50 26.62
C LEU A 3 8.00 -39.97 26.40
N PHE A 4 8.01 -39.19 27.47
CA PHE A 4 7.88 -37.72 27.45
C PHE A 4 9.01 -36.94 26.75
N PRO A 5 10.31 -37.26 26.90
CA PRO A 5 11.37 -36.43 26.33
C PRO A 5 11.47 -36.56 24.79
N GLN A 6 11.13 -37.72 24.23
CA GLN A 6 11.10 -37.89 22.77
C GLN A 6 9.97 -37.08 22.13
N ALA A 7 8.77 -37.06 22.75
CA ALA A 7 7.64 -36.29 22.23
C ALA A 7 7.92 -34.78 22.19
N GLN A 8 8.60 -34.22 23.21
CA GLN A 8 9.02 -32.82 23.24
C GLN A 8 10.03 -32.48 22.13
N ASP A 9 11.02 -33.34 21.90
CA ASP A 9 12.00 -33.14 20.84
C ASP A 9 11.36 -33.18 19.43
N HIS A 10 10.34 -34.02 19.25
CA HIS A 10 9.58 -34.08 18.01
C HIS A 10 8.73 -32.82 17.79
N LEU A 11 8.10 -32.27 18.82
CA LEU A 11 7.34 -31.02 18.77
C LEU A 11 8.26 -29.82 18.48
N LEU A 12 9.38 -29.69 19.19
CA LEU A 12 10.36 -28.61 18.98
C LEU A 12 11.00 -28.65 17.57
N ARG A 13 11.14 -29.83 16.97
CA ARG A 13 11.60 -29.98 15.57
C ARG A 13 10.50 -29.68 14.56
N ALA A 14 9.25 -30.01 14.88
CA ALA A 14 8.09 -29.68 14.05
C ALA A 14 7.85 -28.15 14.04
N GLU A 15 7.87 -27.50 15.21
CA GLU A 15 7.81 -26.05 15.36
C GLU A 15 8.93 -25.35 14.60
N ARG A 16 10.19 -25.81 14.75
CA ARG A 16 11.32 -25.26 13.98
C ARG A 16 11.17 -25.43 12.47
N LYS A 17 10.57 -26.52 12.00
CA LYS A 17 10.32 -26.75 10.57
C LYS A 17 9.18 -25.89 10.03
N LEU A 18 8.14 -25.64 10.83
CA LEU A 18 7.05 -24.72 10.53
C LEU A 18 7.56 -23.27 10.48
N GLN A 19 8.31 -22.84 11.48
CA GLN A 19 9.01 -21.54 11.48
C GLN A 19 9.97 -21.37 10.30
N ARG A 20 10.62 -22.45 9.83
CA ARG A 20 11.54 -22.37 8.68
C ARG A 20 10.82 -22.33 7.33
N LYS A 21 9.57 -22.79 7.24
CA LYS A 21 8.76 -22.76 5.99
C LYS A 21 7.88 -21.51 5.88
N GLY A 22 7.41 -20.97 7.00
CA GLY A 22 6.59 -19.75 7.07
C GLY A 22 7.14 -18.56 6.26
N PRO A 23 8.43 -18.20 6.39
CA PRO A 23 9.01 -17.04 5.72
C PRO A 23 9.04 -17.16 4.18
N TYR A 24 9.29 -18.36 3.66
CA TYR A 24 9.32 -18.60 2.22
C TYR A 24 7.92 -18.57 1.63
N LEU A 25 6.94 -19.18 2.30
CA LEU A 25 5.54 -19.15 1.85
C LEU A 25 5.00 -17.72 1.84
N HIS A 26 5.32 -16.95 2.89
CA HIS A 26 4.96 -15.54 3.00
C HIS A 26 5.57 -14.71 1.84
N SER A 27 6.86 -14.90 1.55
CA SER A 27 7.54 -14.20 0.45
C SER A 27 6.95 -14.53 -0.92
N VAL A 28 6.61 -15.80 -1.15
CA VAL A 28 5.97 -16.24 -2.40
C VAL A 28 4.57 -15.64 -2.53
N ALA A 29 3.76 -15.71 -1.47
CA ALA A 29 2.44 -15.11 -1.46
C ALA A 29 2.50 -13.60 -1.72
N LEU A 30 3.38 -12.88 -1.04
CA LEU A 30 3.60 -11.45 -1.26
C LEU A 30 3.97 -11.14 -2.72
N THR A 31 4.87 -11.93 -3.31
CA THR A 31 5.26 -11.77 -4.73
C THR A 31 4.07 -11.93 -5.66
N VAL A 32 3.23 -12.95 -5.43
CA VAL A 32 2.01 -13.19 -6.22
C VAL A 32 1.01 -12.04 -6.07
N LEU A 33 0.81 -11.54 -4.85
CA LEU A 33 -0.09 -10.41 -4.58
C LEU A 33 0.39 -9.12 -5.24
N VAL A 34 1.70 -8.84 -5.19
CA VAL A 34 2.33 -7.70 -5.84
C VAL A 34 2.14 -7.77 -7.36
N MET A 35 2.37 -8.95 -7.97
CA MET A 35 2.11 -9.15 -9.40
C MET A 35 0.63 -8.98 -9.75
N ALA A 36 -0.28 -9.53 -8.94
CA ALA A 36 -1.72 -9.39 -9.16
C ALA A 36 -2.16 -7.91 -9.11
N ALA A 37 -1.70 -7.15 -8.11
CA ALA A 37 -1.99 -5.73 -8.01
C ALA A 37 -1.38 -4.91 -9.16
N TYR A 38 -0.19 -5.28 -9.64
CA TYR A 38 0.41 -4.65 -10.81
C TYR A 38 -0.48 -4.83 -12.05
N PHE A 39 -0.91 -6.06 -12.34
CA PHE A 39 -1.78 -6.33 -13.49
C PHE A 39 -3.14 -5.65 -13.38
N LEU A 40 -3.74 -5.64 -12.19
CA LEU A 40 -5.02 -4.96 -11.97
C LEU A 40 -4.90 -3.44 -12.11
N GLY A 41 -3.81 -2.85 -11.59
CA GLY A 41 -3.53 -1.42 -11.75
C GLY A 41 -3.28 -1.05 -13.21
N TYR A 42 -2.50 -1.85 -13.93
CA TYR A 42 -2.29 -1.65 -15.37
C TYR A 42 -3.60 -1.70 -16.16
N GLY A 43 -4.46 -2.69 -15.85
CA GLY A 43 -5.77 -2.82 -16.48
C GLY A 43 -6.73 -1.66 -16.18
N LEU A 44 -6.63 -1.03 -15.01
CA LEU A 44 -7.42 0.17 -14.69
C LEU A 44 -7.06 1.34 -15.64
N ASP A 45 -5.78 1.54 -15.89
CA ASP A 45 -5.29 2.61 -16.76
C ASP A 45 -5.55 2.34 -18.26
N ASP A 46 -5.65 1.08 -18.68
CA ASP A 46 -6.11 0.73 -20.03
C ASP A 46 -7.59 1.11 -20.25
N VAL A 47 -8.42 1.08 -19.20
CA VAL A 47 -9.84 1.45 -19.26
C VAL A 47 -10.03 2.98 -19.25
N VAL A 48 -9.15 3.72 -18.58
CA VAL A 48 -9.14 5.19 -18.55
C VAL A 48 -7.85 5.70 -19.18
N PRO A 49 -7.77 5.79 -20.52
CA PRO A 49 -6.52 6.09 -21.21
C PRO A 49 -6.08 7.53 -20.92
N THR A 50 -5.14 7.67 -19.99
CA THR A 50 -4.54 8.95 -19.60
C THR A 50 -3.10 9.11 -20.09
N HIS A 51 -2.61 8.20 -20.97
CA HIS A 51 -1.27 8.04 -21.55
C HIS A 51 -0.52 6.78 -21.03
N VAL A 52 0.25 6.11 -21.91
CA VAL A 52 0.94 4.83 -21.63
C VAL A 52 1.90 4.94 -20.43
N THR A 53 2.58 6.08 -20.25
CA THR A 53 3.48 6.31 -19.12
C THR A 53 2.72 6.41 -17.79
N ALA A 54 1.46 6.86 -17.81
CA ALA A 54 0.62 6.88 -16.61
C ALA A 54 0.26 5.45 -16.19
N ALA A 55 -0.05 4.57 -17.15
CA ALA A 55 -0.43 3.18 -16.89
C ALA A 55 0.61 2.36 -16.13
N VAL A 56 1.87 2.45 -16.55
CA VAL A 56 2.97 1.74 -15.89
C VAL A 56 3.16 2.22 -14.45
N ILE A 57 2.89 3.50 -14.20
CA ILE A 57 3.12 4.13 -12.91
C ILE A 57 1.93 3.88 -11.97
N GLY A 58 0.71 3.80 -12.49
CA GLY A 58 -0.45 3.37 -11.73
C GLY A 58 -0.38 1.90 -11.32
N ALA A 59 0.07 1.04 -12.24
CA ALA A 59 0.39 -0.37 -11.97
C ALA A 59 1.45 -0.51 -10.87
N LEU A 60 2.57 0.24 -10.98
CA LEU A 60 3.62 0.26 -9.96
C LEU A 60 3.09 0.71 -8.60
N TRP A 61 2.24 1.73 -8.57
CA TRP A 61 1.70 2.26 -7.32
C TRP A 61 0.74 1.30 -6.64
N SER A 62 -0.09 0.61 -7.42
CA SER A 62 -0.95 -0.48 -6.94
C SER A 62 -0.11 -1.58 -6.27
N ALA A 63 0.99 -1.98 -6.91
CA ALA A 63 1.95 -2.95 -6.38
C ALA A 63 2.63 -2.48 -5.08
N VAL A 64 3.12 -1.23 -5.03
CA VAL A 64 3.71 -0.65 -3.80
C VAL A 64 2.70 -0.58 -2.66
N THR A 65 1.43 -0.33 -2.98
CA THR A 65 0.37 -0.26 -1.98
C THR A 65 0.12 -1.62 -1.31
N VAL A 66 0.25 -2.74 -2.04
CA VAL A 66 0.21 -4.09 -1.43
C VAL A 66 1.29 -4.21 -0.35
N LEU A 67 2.52 -3.77 -0.64
CA LEU A 67 3.65 -3.81 0.32
C LEU A 67 3.39 -2.94 1.56
N ALA A 68 2.59 -1.88 1.41
CA ALA A 68 2.25 -0.98 2.52
C ALA A 68 1.09 -1.50 3.39
N VAL A 69 0.24 -2.37 2.85
CA VAL A 69 -0.97 -2.90 3.50
C VAL A 69 -0.73 -4.29 4.08
N PHE A 70 -0.11 -5.18 3.32
CA PHE A 70 0.11 -6.56 3.75
C PHE A 70 1.17 -6.64 4.84
N LYS A 71 0.82 -7.27 5.97
CA LYS A 71 1.64 -7.43 7.18
C LYS A 71 1.61 -8.88 7.65
N ASP A 72 2.52 -9.20 8.56
CA ASP A 72 2.63 -10.55 9.16
C ASP A 72 1.44 -10.87 10.08
N GLU A 73 0.77 -9.85 10.61
CA GLU A 73 -0.41 -10.00 11.46
C GLU A 73 -1.68 -9.50 10.76
N TRP A 74 -2.80 -10.18 11.02
CA TRP A 74 -4.10 -9.81 10.44
C TRP A 74 -4.61 -8.46 10.96
N THR A 75 -4.48 -8.22 12.27
CA THR A 75 -4.87 -6.95 12.92
C THR A 75 -4.10 -5.78 12.31
N GLU A 76 -2.80 -5.93 12.10
CA GLU A 76 -1.96 -4.95 11.42
C GLU A 76 -2.33 -4.77 9.95
N THR A 77 -2.64 -5.84 9.23
CA THR A 77 -3.08 -5.76 7.81
C THR A 77 -4.40 -4.99 7.70
N TRP A 78 -5.35 -5.24 8.60
CA TRP A 78 -6.64 -4.55 8.63
C TRP A 78 -6.50 -3.06 8.96
N HIS A 79 -5.73 -2.72 9.99
CA HIS A 79 -5.41 -1.33 10.32
C HIS A 79 -4.62 -0.67 9.18
N GLY A 80 -3.75 -1.45 8.53
CA GLY A 80 -2.95 -1.01 7.40
C GLY A 80 -3.80 -0.62 6.20
N PHE A 81 -4.82 -1.40 5.88
CA PHE A 81 -5.79 -1.10 4.82
C PHE A 81 -6.45 0.27 5.04
N TRP A 82 -7.08 0.47 6.20
CA TRP A 82 -7.80 1.72 6.49
C TRP A 82 -6.88 2.93 6.55
N SER A 83 -5.71 2.76 7.17
CA SER A 83 -4.70 3.83 7.26
C SER A 83 -4.15 4.23 5.89
N THR A 84 -3.99 3.25 4.99
CA THR A 84 -3.53 3.47 3.61
C THR A 84 -4.55 4.26 2.80
N LEU A 85 -5.84 3.91 2.94
CA LEU A 85 -6.91 4.67 2.27
C LEU A 85 -7.02 6.09 2.82
N ALA A 86 -7.01 6.26 4.14
CA ALA A 86 -7.13 7.57 4.78
C ALA A 86 -5.96 8.49 4.40
N SER A 87 -4.72 7.98 4.42
CA SER A 87 -3.54 8.74 4.01
C SER A 87 -3.52 9.06 2.51
N GLY A 88 -3.96 8.13 1.66
CA GLY A 88 -4.15 8.38 0.22
C GLY A 88 -5.17 9.50 -0.04
N LEU A 89 -6.32 9.46 0.64
CA LEU A 89 -7.35 10.51 0.55
C LEU A 89 -6.83 11.87 1.01
N LEU A 90 -6.15 11.92 2.16
CA LEU A 90 -5.55 13.15 2.67
C LEU A 90 -4.51 13.72 1.69
N GLY A 91 -3.64 12.87 1.14
CA GLY A 91 -2.69 13.27 0.10
C GLY A 91 -3.37 13.78 -1.17
N GLY A 92 -4.44 13.12 -1.61
CA GLY A 92 -5.25 13.55 -2.76
C GLY A 92 -5.89 14.92 -2.56
N VAL A 93 -6.51 15.15 -1.40
CA VAL A 93 -7.11 16.45 -1.05
C VAL A 93 -6.06 17.55 -1.03
N VAL A 94 -4.92 17.32 -0.37
CA VAL A 94 -3.83 18.30 -0.31
C VAL A 94 -3.27 18.59 -1.70
N ALA A 95 -3.13 17.58 -2.56
CA ALA A 95 -2.64 17.77 -3.92
C ALA A 95 -3.61 18.61 -4.77
N ILE A 96 -4.92 18.38 -4.65
CA ILE A 96 -5.94 19.20 -5.32
C ILE A 96 -5.85 20.65 -4.84
N LEU A 97 -5.80 20.87 -3.52
CA LEU A 97 -5.70 22.21 -2.95
C LEU A 97 -4.44 22.94 -3.46
N TYR A 98 -3.32 22.24 -3.54
CA TYR A 98 -2.10 22.80 -4.12
C TYR A 98 -2.28 23.20 -5.58
N LEU A 99 -2.83 22.30 -6.41
CA LEU A 99 -2.99 22.53 -7.85
C LEU A 99 -4.02 23.62 -8.18
N LEU A 100 -5.01 23.86 -7.31
CA LEU A 100 -6.04 24.88 -7.53
C LEU A 100 -5.66 26.27 -6.99
N TYR A 101 -5.01 26.34 -5.82
CA TYR A 101 -4.85 27.61 -5.10
C TYR A 101 -3.41 28.13 -5.05
N LEU A 102 -2.39 27.28 -5.23
CA LEU A 102 -1.00 27.68 -5.06
C LEU A 102 -0.30 27.87 -6.41
N PRO A 103 0.63 28.84 -6.50
CA PRO A 103 1.46 29.02 -7.67
C PRO A 103 2.41 27.82 -7.83
N GLN A 104 2.63 27.38 -9.07
CA GLN A 104 3.56 26.29 -9.42
C GLN A 104 5.02 26.69 -9.19
N LYS A 105 5.44 26.74 -7.93
CA LYS A 105 6.81 27.00 -7.50
C LYS A 105 7.29 25.83 -6.66
N MET A 106 8.51 25.35 -6.89
CA MET A 106 9.10 24.25 -6.10
C MET A 106 9.09 24.53 -4.59
N LEU A 107 9.30 25.78 -4.19
CA LEU A 107 9.21 26.18 -2.77
C LEU A 107 7.79 26.03 -2.20
N ALA A 108 6.76 26.34 -2.98
CA ALA A 108 5.37 26.18 -2.54
C ALA A 108 5.03 24.69 -2.34
N LEU A 109 5.50 23.82 -3.24
CA LEU A 109 5.35 22.37 -3.11
C LEU A 109 6.04 21.84 -1.85
N ALA A 110 7.27 22.28 -1.58
CA ALA A 110 8.01 21.87 -0.40
C ALA A 110 7.29 22.26 0.90
N VAL A 111 6.77 23.49 0.98
CA VAL A 111 5.97 23.95 2.13
C VAL A 111 4.71 23.10 2.29
N VAL A 112 3.99 22.82 1.21
CA VAL A 112 2.78 21.99 1.25
C VAL A 112 3.09 20.56 1.71
N MET A 113 4.20 19.96 1.26
CA MET A 113 4.60 18.64 1.73
C MET A 113 4.88 18.61 3.23
N VAL A 114 5.56 19.63 3.77
CA VAL A 114 5.82 19.74 5.22
C VAL A 114 4.50 19.88 5.97
N VAL A 115 3.59 20.74 5.51
CA VAL A 115 2.28 20.92 6.12
C VAL A 115 1.45 19.63 6.05
N ALA A 116 1.47 18.92 4.93
CA ALA A 116 0.76 17.65 4.75
C ALA A 116 1.28 16.58 5.73
N LEU A 117 2.60 16.50 5.88
CA LEU A 117 3.25 15.57 6.79
C LEU A 117 2.89 15.89 8.25
N LEU A 118 2.99 17.17 8.66
CA LEU A 118 2.59 17.61 10.00
C LEU A 118 1.09 17.37 10.27
N SER A 119 0.24 17.65 9.28
CA SER A 119 -1.21 17.41 9.36
C SER A 119 -1.51 15.92 9.53
N SER A 120 -0.79 15.05 8.83
CA SER A 120 -0.93 13.60 8.99
C SER A 120 -0.57 13.12 10.40
N GLN A 121 0.48 13.70 11.00
CA GLN A 121 0.89 13.38 12.37
C GLN A 121 -0.13 13.87 13.41
N LEU A 122 -0.66 15.09 13.21
CA LEU A 122 -1.70 15.68 14.06
C LEU A 122 -3.00 14.86 14.06
N LEU A 123 -3.32 14.24 12.93
CA LEU A 123 -4.50 13.38 12.78
C LEU A 123 -4.28 11.93 13.29
N GLY A 124 -3.12 11.64 13.88
CA GLY A 124 -2.82 10.33 14.47
C GLY A 124 -2.23 9.31 13.50
N PHE A 125 -1.88 9.70 12.26
CA PHE A 125 -1.27 8.82 11.27
C PHE A 125 0.27 8.83 11.36
N GLN A 126 0.83 8.67 12.56
CA GLN A 126 2.25 8.97 12.85
C GLN A 126 3.25 8.26 11.93
N ASP A 127 2.96 7.05 11.47
CA ASP A 127 3.84 6.28 10.56
C ASP A 127 3.49 6.41 9.07
N ARG A 128 2.39 7.11 8.71
CA ARG A 128 1.87 7.14 7.33
C ARG A 128 2.04 8.49 6.63
N GLY A 129 2.70 9.47 7.27
CA GLY A 129 3.03 10.75 6.63
C GLY A 129 3.87 10.59 5.35
N ARG A 130 4.70 9.54 5.27
CA ARG A 130 5.44 9.18 4.05
C ARG A 130 4.52 8.89 2.87
N GLN A 131 3.41 8.18 3.11
CA GLN A 131 2.46 7.83 2.06
C GLN A 131 1.69 9.07 1.57
N VAL A 132 1.29 9.95 2.49
CA VAL A 132 0.65 11.23 2.17
C VAL A 132 1.54 12.05 1.24
N VAL A 133 2.81 12.25 1.63
CA VAL A 133 3.76 13.06 0.86
C VAL A 133 4.03 12.44 -0.51
N SER A 134 4.25 11.12 -0.59
CA SER A 134 4.43 10.43 -1.87
C SER A 134 3.22 10.60 -2.79
N THR A 135 2.00 10.52 -2.24
CA THR A 135 0.76 10.71 -3.01
C THR A 135 0.66 12.13 -3.56
N VAL A 136 0.94 13.14 -2.73
CA VAL A 136 0.99 14.55 -3.17
C VAL A 136 2.01 14.73 -4.29
N LEU A 137 3.23 14.22 -4.10
CA LEU A 137 4.32 14.39 -5.05
C LEU A 137 3.96 13.79 -6.42
N LEU A 138 3.45 12.55 -6.42
CA LEU A 138 3.03 11.87 -7.65
C LEU A 138 1.93 12.67 -8.35
N ILE A 139 0.85 13.03 -7.66
CA ILE A 139 -0.27 13.74 -8.28
C ILE A 139 0.18 15.08 -8.89
N VAL A 140 1.00 15.84 -8.17
CA VAL A 140 1.49 17.15 -8.64
C VAL A 140 2.41 16.99 -9.85
N ILE A 141 3.41 16.10 -9.78
CA ILE A 141 4.35 15.87 -10.89
C ILE A 141 3.59 15.38 -12.13
N PHE A 142 2.68 14.41 -11.99
CA PHE A 142 1.91 13.89 -13.12
C PHE A 142 0.94 14.91 -13.69
N SER A 143 0.35 15.76 -12.87
CA SER A 143 -0.50 16.85 -13.36
C SER A 143 0.30 17.94 -14.11
N HIS A 144 1.62 17.98 -13.98
CA HIS A 144 2.49 18.84 -14.79
C HIS A 144 2.96 18.15 -16.08
N LEU A 145 3.23 16.84 -16.03
CA LEU A 145 3.68 16.06 -17.19
C LEU A 145 2.53 15.73 -18.15
N ASN A 146 1.33 15.48 -17.61
CA ASN A 146 0.12 15.19 -18.38
C ASN A 146 -0.82 16.39 -18.39
N ARG A 147 -1.40 16.69 -19.56
CA ARG A 147 -2.48 17.68 -19.70
C ARG A 147 -3.83 17.20 -19.14
N SER A 148 -3.85 16.07 -18.44
CA SER A 148 -5.05 15.54 -17.80
C SER A 148 -5.51 16.47 -16.67
N PRO A 149 -6.83 16.60 -16.46
CA PRO A 149 -7.32 17.44 -15.39
C PRO A 149 -6.89 16.91 -14.01
N PRO A 150 -6.52 17.80 -13.06
CA PRO A 150 -6.01 17.42 -11.73
C PRO A 150 -6.90 16.43 -10.97
N TRP A 151 -8.22 16.61 -11.02
CA TRP A 151 -9.17 15.76 -10.33
C TRP A 151 -9.18 14.32 -10.86
N LEU A 152 -8.93 14.14 -12.16
CA LEU A 152 -8.87 12.82 -12.78
C LEU A 152 -7.59 12.08 -12.35
N ASN A 153 -6.45 12.77 -12.30
CA ASN A 153 -5.20 12.19 -11.79
C ASN A 153 -5.34 11.77 -10.32
N VAL A 154 -6.04 12.55 -9.50
CA VAL A 154 -6.31 12.21 -8.10
C VAL A 154 -7.23 11.00 -8.01
N GLY A 155 -8.31 10.97 -8.79
CA GLY A 155 -9.25 9.86 -8.83
C GLY A 155 -8.58 8.54 -9.24
N MET A 156 -7.76 8.57 -10.29
CA MET A 156 -6.99 7.41 -10.73
C MET A 156 -6.02 6.94 -9.64
N ARG A 157 -5.26 7.86 -9.04
CA ARG A 157 -4.31 7.52 -7.97
C ARG A 157 -5.01 6.89 -6.76
N LEU A 158 -6.20 7.38 -6.40
CA LEU A 158 -7.00 6.81 -5.32
C LEU A 158 -7.55 5.42 -5.67
N ALA A 159 -7.95 5.21 -6.92
CA ALA A 159 -8.40 3.91 -7.41
C ALA A 159 -7.26 2.88 -7.41
N GLU A 160 -6.06 3.26 -7.83
CA GLU A 160 -4.85 2.41 -7.76
C GLU A 160 -4.52 2.03 -6.31
N VAL A 161 -4.56 3.00 -5.38
CA VAL A 161 -4.38 2.74 -3.95
C VAL A 161 -5.45 1.79 -3.45
N LEU A 162 -6.71 1.96 -3.85
CA LEU A 162 -7.80 1.08 -3.46
C LEU A 162 -7.57 -0.35 -3.97
N ILE A 163 -7.19 -0.53 -5.24
CA ILE A 163 -6.89 -1.83 -5.83
C ILE A 163 -5.75 -2.50 -5.06
N GLY A 164 -4.62 -1.81 -4.89
CA GLY A 164 -3.47 -2.36 -4.16
C GLY A 164 -3.81 -2.70 -2.70
N SER A 165 -4.60 -1.85 -2.05
CA SER A 165 -5.05 -2.08 -0.67
C SER A 165 -5.98 -3.28 -0.57
N MET A 166 -6.92 -3.44 -1.50
CA MET A 166 -7.81 -4.59 -1.57
C MET A 166 -7.04 -5.89 -1.82
N VAL A 167 -6.07 -5.88 -2.73
CA VAL A 167 -5.23 -7.06 -3.00
C VAL A 167 -4.41 -7.44 -1.77
N GLY A 168 -3.79 -6.46 -1.10
CA GLY A 168 -3.06 -6.70 0.16
C GLY A 168 -3.97 -7.26 1.26
N LEU A 169 -5.17 -6.71 1.41
CA LEU A 169 -6.16 -7.17 2.38
C LEU A 169 -6.66 -8.59 2.09
N LEU A 170 -6.97 -8.89 0.82
CA LEU A 170 -7.37 -10.23 0.37
C LEU A 170 -6.24 -11.24 0.60
N GLY A 171 -5.00 -10.84 0.35
CA GLY A 171 -3.81 -11.62 0.69
C GLY A 171 -3.75 -11.98 2.17
N GLY A 172 -3.88 -10.98 3.05
CA GLY A 172 -3.93 -11.20 4.49
C GLY A 172 -5.06 -12.14 4.90
N TRP A 173 -6.24 -11.96 4.31
CA TRP A 173 -7.41 -12.79 4.61
C TRP A 173 -7.23 -14.25 4.17
N LEU A 174 -6.67 -14.48 2.98
CA LEU A 174 -6.39 -15.82 2.46
C LEU A 174 -5.35 -16.55 3.31
N LEU A 175 -4.27 -15.87 3.71
CA LEU A 175 -3.22 -16.48 4.54
C LEU A 175 -3.69 -16.71 5.98
N ARG A 176 -4.54 -15.84 6.52
CA ARG A 176 -5.24 -16.07 7.79
C ARG A 176 -6.08 -17.34 7.72
N ASN A 177 -6.93 -17.46 6.71
CA ASN A 177 -7.78 -18.64 6.53
C ASN A 177 -6.98 -19.93 6.29
N ALA A 178 -5.77 -19.82 5.73
CA ALA A 178 -4.85 -20.94 5.56
C ALA A 178 -4.09 -21.31 6.85
N GLY A 179 -4.30 -20.59 7.96
CA GLY A 179 -3.62 -20.82 9.24
C GLY A 179 -2.13 -20.43 9.22
N VAL A 180 -1.74 -19.53 8.31
CA VAL A 180 -0.35 -19.10 8.13
C VAL A 180 -0.03 -17.82 8.90
N LEU A 181 -1.02 -16.94 9.09
CA LEU A 181 -0.88 -15.74 9.93
C LEU A 181 -1.35 -16.06 11.35
N GLU A 182 -0.62 -15.55 12.33
CA GLU A 182 -0.99 -15.66 13.75
C GLU A 182 -2.19 -14.74 14.05
N GLU A 183 -3.13 -15.23 14.85
CA GLU A 183 -4.18 -14.42 15.47
C GLU A 183 -3.69 -14.02 16.86
N GLU A 184 -3.73 -12.72 17.19
CA GLU A 184 -3.60 -12.25 18.57
C GLU A 184 -4.74 -12.79 19.45
#